data_AF-A0A958E2R1-F1
#
_entry.id   AF-A0A958E2R1-F1
#
_cell.length_a   1.000
_cell.length_b   1.000
_cell.length_c   1.000
_cell.angle_alpha   90.00
_cell.angle_beta   90.00
_cell.angle_gamma   90.00
#
_symmetry.space_group_name_H-M   'P 1'
#
loop_
_entity.id
_entity.type
_entity.pdbx_description
1 polymer ?
#
loop_
_entity_poly.entity_id
_entity_poly.type
_entity_poly.pdbx_seq_one_letter_code
_entity_poly.pdbx_strand_id
1 'polypeptide(L)'
;MDWENNFEREPERDWLRVTAWNIERGINLQGIIHLLKNHPVLRESDVLLLTETDIGMSRSGNKNVPEEISRALKMNYVFANSFIELTKGDVGEQHFEGENTLSLHGCAVLSRFPILSCRTPMLHKVEDEFRAYEKRLGHRRGLICSIRAGKTIFDAATVHLDLRTSPKQRALQLK
;
A
#
# COMPACT_ATOMS: atom_id res chain seq x y z
N MET A 1 2.55 -11.69 -4.10
CA MET A 1 3.26 -10.73 -3.24
C MET A 1 4.42 -10.24 -4.06
N ASP A 2 4.62 -8.94 -4.12
CA ASP A 2 5.69 -8.30 -4.89
C ASP A 2 6.59 -7.52 -3.92
N TRP A 3 7.91 -7.55 -4.14
CA TRP A 3 8.89 -7.09 -3.16
C TRP A 3 10.18 -6.66 -3.86
N GLU A 4 10.87 -5.66 -3.31
CA GLU A 4 12.23 -5.31 -3.72
C GLU A 4 12.99 -4.75 -2.52
N ASN A 5 14.20 -5.25 -2.28
CA ASN A 5 14.98 -4.95 -1.08
C ASN A 5 16.44 -4.60 -1.42
N ASN A 6 16.61 -3.61 -2.30
CA ASN A 6 17.89 -3.25 -2.90
C ASN A 6 18.62 -2.09 -2.20
N PHE A 7 18.02 -1.48 -1.19
CA PHE A 7 18.59 -0.35 -0.47
C PHE A 7 18.95 -0.72 0.97
N GLU A 8 20.20 -0.42 1.33
CA GLU A 8 20.67 -0.50 2.71
C GLU A 8 21.00 0.90 3.20
N ARG A 9 20.39 1.31 4.31
CA ARG A 9 20.66 2.57 4.98
C ARG A 9 20.75 2.31 6.48
N GLU A 10 21.61 3.06 7.15
CA GLU A 10 21.69 3.09 8.61
C GLU A 10 20.87 4.27 9.14
N PRO A 11 20.23 4.15 10.32
CA PRO A 11 19.49 5.26 10.91
C PRO A 11 20.44 6.40 11.28
N GLU A 12 20.04 7.63 10.95
CA GLU A 12 20.81 8.86 11.28
C GLU A 12 20.36 9.49 12.62
N ARG A 13 19.29 8.96 13.21
CA ARG A 13 18.62 9.51 14.40
C ARG A 13 18.10 8.36 15.27
N ASP A 14 17.92 8.63 16.56
CA ASP A 14 17.39 7.64 17.53
C ASP A 14 15.86 7.48 17.50
N TRP A 15 15.21 8.08 16.50
CA TRP A 15 13.77 8.02 16.29
C TRP A 15 13.46 7.84 14.80
N LEU A 16 12.28 7.30 14.51
CA LEU A 16 11.81 7.05 13.16
C LEU A 16 10.62 7.93 12.81
N ARG A 17 10.55 8.39 11.56
CA ARG A 17 9.34 8.97 11.00
C ARG A 17 8.59 7.94 10.18
N VAL A 18 7.35 7.72 10.55
CA VAL A 18 6.44 6.83 9.82
C VAL A 18 5.29 7.64 9.26
N THR A 19 5.06 7.54 7.95
CA THR A 19 3.91 8.17 7.28
C THR A 19 2.91 7.10 6.89
N ALA A 20 1.69 7.18 7.40
CA ALA A 20 0.57 6.37 6.95
C ALA A 20 -0.34 7.19 6.03
N TRP A 21 -0.59 6.69 4.83
CA TRP A 21 -1.34 7.44 3.83
C TRP A 21 -2.16 6.49 2.93
N ASN A 22 -3.46 6.73 2.85
CA ASN A 22 -4.27 6.25 1.75
C ASN A 22 -4.01 7.15 0.53
N ILE A 23 -3.35 6.60 -0.49
CA ILE A 23 -2.91 7.37 -1.66
C ILE A 23 -3.90 7.30 -2.82
N GLU A 24 -5.13 6.87 -2.57
CA GLU A 24 -6.23 6.82 -3.53
C GLU A 24 -5.80 6.10 -4.82
N ARG A 25 -5.38 4.84 -4.64
CA ARG A 25 -4.98 3.90 -5.70
C ARG A 25 -3.72 4.33 -6.48
N GLY A 26 -3.14 5.49 -6.18
CA GLY A 26 -2.02 6.07 -6.90
C GLY A 26 -2.42 6.83 -8.18
N ILE A 27 -3.67 7.28 -8.30
CA ILE A 27 -4.19 7.97 -9.50
C ILE A 27 -3.31 9.17 -9.88
N ASN A 28 -2.90 9.99 -8.90
CA ASN A 28 -1.96 11.10 -9.10
C ASN A 28 -0.53 10.72 -8.67
N LEU A 29 0.02 9.66 -9.25
CA LEU A 29 1.35 9.11 -8.88
C LEU A 29 2.45 10.18 -8.86
N GLN A 30 2.51 11.07 -9.85
CA GLN A 30 3.54 12.10 -9.92
C GLN A 30 3.38 13.15 -8.81
N GLY A 31 2.16 13.56 -8.50
CA GLY A 31 1.88 14.47 -7.38
C GLY A 31 2.24 13.83 -6.03
N ILE A 32 1.92 12.55 -5.84
CA ILE A 32 2.28 11.78 -4.64
C ILE A 32 3.80 11.73 -4.48
N ILE A 33 4.53 11.34 -5.53
CA ILE A 33 6.01 11.31 -5.51
C ILE A 33 6.58 12.71 -5.25
N HIS A 34 6.02 13.75 -5.85
CA HIS A 34 6.46 15.12 -5.64
C HIS A 34 6.33 15.53 -4.17
N LEU A 35 5.18 15.25 -3.53
CA LEU A 35 4.96 15.54 -2.12
C LEU A 35 5.91 14.75 -1.22
N LEU A 36 6.07 13.45 -1.47
CA LEU A 36 6.98 12.59 -0.72
C LEU A 36 8.45 13.00 -0.85
N LYS A 37 8.85 13.68 -1.94
CA LYS A 37 10.22 14.19 -2.14
C LYS A 37 10.45 15.58 -1.54
N ASN A 38 9.46 16.46 -1.67
CA ASN A 38 9.69 17.90 -1.50
C ASN A 38 9.00 18.48 -0.27
N HIS A 39 7.95 17.86 0.26
CA HIS A 39 7.27 18.38 1.44
C HIS A 39 8.20 18.27 2.67
N PRO A 40 8.40 19.34 3.47
CA PRO A 40 9.39 19.39 4.54
C PRO A 40 9.28 18.25 5.56
N VAL A 41 8.06 17.75 5.80
CA VAL A 41 7.81 16.66 6.74
C VAL A 41 7.85 15.29 6.05
N LEU A 42 7.27 15.16 4.85
CA LEU A 42 7.09 13.85 4.22
C LEU A 42 8.40 13.31 3.65
N ARG A 43 9.28 14.20 3.15
CA ARG A 43 10.60 13.84 2.64
C ARG A 43 11.50 13.18 3.68
N GLU A 44 11.19 13.39 4.95
CA GLU A 44 11.95 12.85 6.07
C GLU A 44 11.33 11.54 6.59
N SER A 45 10.42 10.90 5.85
CA SER A 45 9.84 9.60 6.20
C SER A 45 10.87 8.48 6.05
N ASP A 46 10.95 7.62 7.06
CA ASP A 46 11.81 6.44 7.07
C ASP A 46 11.05 5.19 6.65
N VAL A 47 9.76 5.13 7.00
CA VAL A 47 8.82 4.09 6.59
C VAL A 47 7.55 4.73 6.07
N LEU A 48 7.02 4.23 4.95
CA LEU A 48 5.71 4.59 4.41
C LEU A 48 4.76 3.39 4.54
N LEU A 49 3.59 3.63 5.11
CA LEU A 49 2.49 2.69 5.25
C LEU A 49 1.39 3.14 4.28
N LEU A 50 1.44 2.61 3.06
CA LEU A 50 0.56 3.03 1.99
C LEU A 50 -0.64 2.09 1.89
N THR A 51 -1.84 2.66 1.97
CA THR A 51 -3.09 1.94 1.68
C THR A 51 -3.63 2.41 0.34
N GLU A 52 -4.40 1.53 -0.30
CA GLU A 52 -4.90 1.73 -1.66
C GLU A 52 -3.78 2.00 -2.66
N THR A 53 -3.03 0.96 -2.99
CA THR A 53 -2.02 0.99 -4.04
C THR A 53 -2.40 -0.02 -5.13
N ASP A 54 -2.34 0.40 -6.39
CA ASP A 54 -2.63 -0.47 -7.53
C ASP A 54 -1.37 -1.00 -8.21
N ILE A 55 -1.50 -2.18 -8.82
CA ILE A 55 -0.56 -2.69 -9.81
C ILE A 55 -1.35 -3.08 -11.06
N GLY A 56 -1.05 -2.42 -12.18
CA GLY A 56 -1.64 -2.76 -13.48
C GLY A 56 -3.12 -2.41 -13.60
N MET A 57 -3.53 -1.26 -13.04
CA MET A 57 -4.85 -0.68 -13.24
C MET A 57 -4.78 0.50 -14.22
N SER A 58 -5.74 0.61 -15.12
CA SER A 58 -5.81 1.70 -16.12
C SER A 58 -5.81 3.10 -15.48
N ARG A 59 -6.57 3.29 -14.39
CA ARG A 59 -6.64 4.53 -13.60
C ARG A 59 -5.30 4.99 -12.99
N SER A 60 -4.34 4.08 -12.84
CA SER A 60 -2.98 4.37 -12.38
C SER A 60 -1.92 4.24 -13.49
N GLY A 61 -2.38 4.29 -14.76
CA GLY A 61 -1.51 4.19 -15.94
C GLY A 61 -0.91 2.81 -16.14
N ASN A 62 -1.55 1.76 -15.63
CA ASN A 62 -1.07 0.37 -15.65
C ASN A 62 0.33 0.17 -15.04
N LYS A 63 0.70 1.03 -14.09
CA LYS A 63 1.99 0.97 -13.38
C LYS A 63 1.95 0.07 -12.17
N ASN A 64 3.13 -0.32 -11.70
CA ASN A 64 3.35 -0.81 -10.34
C ASN A 64 3.55 0.40 -9.41
N VAL A 65 2.46 0.88 -8.81
CA VAL A 65 2.49 2.12 -8.01
C VAL A 65 3.51 2.05 -6.86
N PRO A 66 3.54 0.99 -6.03
CA PRO A 66 4.56 0.85 -4.99
C PRO A 66 6.00 0.91 -5.53
N GLU A 67 6.30 0.17 -6.59
CA GLU A 67 7.65 0.13 -7.20
C GLU A 67 8.08 1.51 -7.72
N GLU A 68 7.19 2.23 -8.41
CA GLU A 68 7.50 3.56 -8.94
C GLU A 68 7.82 4.57 -7.82
N ILE A 69 7.06 4.53 -6.72
CA ILE A 69 7.35 5.34 -5.52
C ILE A 69 8.69 4.88 -4.91
N SER A 70 8.90 3.57 -4.78
CA SER A 70 10.10 2.97 -4.20
C SER A 70 11.36 3.42 -4.93
N ARG A 71 11.37 3.30 -6.27
CA ARG A 71 12.45 3.74 -7.14
C ARG A 71 12.66 5.25 -7.03
N ALA A 72 11.59 6.03 -7.03
CA ALA A 72 11.70 7.49 -6.95
C ALA A 72 12.31 7.96 -5.63
N LEU A 73 12.02 7.27 -4.52
CA LEU A 73 12.48 7.63 -3.17
C LEU A 73 13.73 6.87 -2.71
N LYS A 74 14.22 5.91 -3.50
CA LYS A 74 15.30 4.98 -3.14
C LYS A 74 15.00 4.22 -1.84
N MET A 75 13.80 3.64 -1.78
CA MET A 75 13.33 2.81 -0.68
C MET A 75 13.16 1.36 -1.14
N ASN A 76 13.15 0.43 -0.20
CA ASN A 76 12.66 -0.93 -0.37
C ASN A 76 11.13 -0.94 -0.28
N TYR A 77 10.48 -1.96 -0.84
CA TYR A 77 9.04 -2.11 -0.69
C TYR A 77 8.58 -3.56 -0.61
N VAL A 78 7.41 -3.74 0.00
CA VAL A 78 6.60 -4.96 -0.09
C VAL A 78 5.17 -4.55 -0.40
N PHE A 79 4.56 -5.24 -1.36
CA PHE A 79 3.15 -5.10 -1.70
C PHE A 79 2.34 -6.35 -1.33
N ALA A 80 1.24 -6.13 -0.64
CA ALA A 80 0.24 -7.14 -0.29
C ALA A 80 -1.04 -6.94 -1.11
N ASN A 81 -1.23 -7.82 -2.09
CA ASN A 81 -2.47 -7.87 -2.86
C ASN A 81 -3.65 -8.26 -1.95
N SER A 82 -4.69 -7.43 -1.91
CA SER A 82 -5.96 -7.77 -1.28
C SER A 82 -6.97 -8.31 -2.31
N PHE A 83 -7.04 -7.66 -3.46
CA PHE A 83 -8.09 -7.90 -4.44
C PHE A 83 -7.57 -7.88 -5.87
N ILE A 84 -8.16 -8.74 -6.70
CA ILE A 84 -8.18 -8.57 -8.14
C ILE A 84 -9.45 -7.78 -8.47
N GLU A 85 -9.28 -6.61 -9.08
CA GLU A 85 -10.37 -5.78 -9.59
C GLU A 85 -10.95 -6.39 -10.85
N LEU A 86 -12.28 -6.56 -10.90
CA LEU A 86 -13.00 -7.09 -12.07
C LEU A 86 -13.64 -5.99 -12.92
N THR A 87 -13.37 -4.73 -12.57
CA THR A 87 -13.92 -3.53 -13.21
C THR A 87 -12.80 -2.51 -13.37
N LYS A 88 -13.02 -1.45 -14.17
CA LYS A 88 -12.04 -0.35 -14.30
C LYS A 88 -11.84 0.47 -13.01
N GLY A 89 -12.73 0.25 -12.04
CA GLY A 89 -12.75 0.96 -10.77
C GLY A 89 -14.18 1.21 -10.33
N ASP A 90 -14.37 2.20 -9.47
CA ASP A 90 -15.69 2.63 -9.04
C ASP A 90 -16.45 3.38 -10.16
N VAL A 91 -17.67 3.83 -9.85
CA VAL A 91 -18.54 4.54 -10.81
C VAL A 91 -17.89 5.82 -11.35
N GLY A 92 -17.10 6.52 -10.54
CA GLY A 92 -16.40 7.75 -10.92
C GLY A 92 -15.19 7.49 -11.81
N GLU A 93 -14.62 6.29 -11.77
CA GLU A 93 -13.37 5.92 -12.46
C GLU A 93 -13.59 5.28 -13.85
N GLN A 94 -14.83 5.20 -14.33
CA GLN A 94 -15.12 4.55 -15.63
C GLN A 94 -14.59 5.32 -16.85
N HIS A 95 -14.17 6.58 -16.64
CA HIS A 95 -13.68 7.46 -17.70
C HIS A 95 -12.21 7.22 -18.08
N PHE A 96 -11.46 6.44 -17.29
CA PHE A 96 -10.06 6.13 -17.62
C PHE A 96 -9.98 5.23 -18.86
N GLU A 97 -9.15 5.65 -19.82
CA GLU A 97 -8.94 4.91 -21.06
C GLU A 97 -8.09 3.66 -20.87
N GLY A 98 -8.25 2.69 -21.78
CA GLY A 98 -7.50 1.43 -21.77
C GLY A 98 -8.09 0.37 -20.85
N GLU A 99 -7.45 -0.80 -20.85
CA GLU A 99 -7.83 -1.94 -20.02
C GLU A 99 -6.83 -2.14 -18.88
N ASN A 100 -7.27 -2.76 -17.80
CA ASN A 100 -6.40 -3.16 -16.71
C ASN A 100 -5.54 -4.35 -17.16
N THR A 101 -4.26 -4.38 -16.77
CA THR A 101 -3.35 -5.48 -17.07
C THR A 101 -3.38 -6.54 -15.98
N LEU A 102 -2.83 -6.23 -14.80
CA LEU A 102 -2.76 -7.16 -13.66
C LEU A 102 -3.96 -7.00 -12.71
N SER A 103 -4.60 -5.83 -12.71
CA SER A 103 -5.78 -5.53 -11.91
C SER A 103 -5.63 -5.77 -10.40
N LEU A 104 -4.45 -5.54 -9.83
CA LEU A 104 -4.21 -5.81 -8.41
C LEU A 104 -4.43 -4.56 -7.57
N HIS A 105 -5.11 -4.71 -6.45
CA HIS A 105 -5.36 -3.65 -5.47
C HIS A 105 -5.00 -4.12 -4.07
N GLY A 106 -4.30 -3.29 -3.31
CA GLY A 106 -3.84 -3.66 -1.98
C GLY A 106 -3.18 -2.56 -1.18
N CYS A 107 -2.21 -2.95 -0.36
CA CYS A 107 -1.42 -2.05 0.48
C CYS A 107 0.07 -2.35 0.32
N ALA A 108 0.90 -1.36 0.62
CA ALA A 108 2.34 -1.47 0.54
C ALA A 108 3.02 -0.89 1.79
N VAL A 109 4.14 -1.49 2.15
CA VAL A 109 5.10 -0.92 3.12
C VAL A 109 6.36 -0.59 2.35
N LEU A 110 6.80 0.67 2.42
CA LEU A 110 8.10 1.09 1.90
C LEU A 110 9.02 1.44 3.06
N SER A 111 10.31 1.13 2.95
CA SER A 111 11.30 1.35 4.01
C SER A 111 12.62 1.81 3.43
N ARG A 112 13.25 2.82 4.05
CA ARG A 112 14.65 3.18 3.75
C ARG A 112 15.64 2.12 4.24
N PHE A 113 15.21 1.27 5.16
CA PHE A 113 16.01 0.22 5.75
C PHE A 113 15.63 -1.16 5.20
N PRO A 114 16.52 -2.17 5.33
CA PRO A 114 16.24 -3.52 4.85
C PRO A 114 14.98 -4.13 5.48
N ILE A 115 14.11 -4.68 4.64
CA ILE A 115 12.95 -5.47 5.05
C ILE A 115 13.40 -6.94 5.15
N LEU A 116 13.35 -7.51 6.35
CA LEU A 116 13.86 -8.85 6.63
C LEU A 116 12.84 -9.94 6.31
N SER A 117 11.57 -9.66 6.59
CA SER A 117 10.47 -10.59 6.35
C SER A 117 9.15 -9.85 6.30
N CYS A 118 8.11 -10.51 5.78
CA CYS A 118 6.77 -9.97 5.80
C CYS A 118 5.72 -11.08 5.95
N ARG A 119 4.53 -10.68 6.41
CA ARG A 119 3.37 -11.56 6.60
C ARG A 119 2.10 -10.79 6.29
N THR A 120 1.12 -11.48 5.70
CA THR A 120 -0.14 -10.87 5.21
C THR A 120 -1.36 -11.51 5.88
N PRO A 121 -1.70 -11.12 7.12
CA PRO A 121 -2.86 -11.66 7.79
C PRO A 121 -4.14 -11.33 7.00
N MET A 122 -5.00 -12.33 6.86
CA MET A 122 -6.33 -12.15 6.28
C MET A 122 -7.23 -11.49 7.30
N LEU A 123 -8.01 -10.52 6.87
CA LEU A 123 -9.02 -9.88 7.73
C LEU A 123 -10.32 -10.67 7.66
N HIS A 124 -11.04 -10.69 8.79
CA HIS A 124 -12.40 -11.23 8.83
C HIS A 124 -13.28 -10.58 7.76
N LYS A 125 -13.88 -11.41 6.89
CA LYS A 125 -14.86 -10.95 5.89
C LYS A 125 -16.13 -10.54 6.60
N VAL A 126 -16.52 -9.28 6.44
CA VAL A 126 -17.68 -8.67 7.10
C VAL A 126 -18.75 -8.23 6.11
N GLU A 127 -18.40 -8.16 4.82
CA GLU A 127 -19.29 -7.82 3.70
C GLU A 127 -18.93 -8.61 2.44
N ASP A 128 -19.86 -8.69 1.49
CA ASP A 128 -19.62 -9.33 0.19
C ASP A 128 -19.32 -8.30 -0.90
N GLU A 129 -18.11 -8.37 -1.46
CA GLU A 129 -17.62 -7.39 -2.45
C GLU A 129 -18.42 -7.41 -3.76
N PHE A 130 -19.11 -8.52 -4.07
CA PHE A 130 -20.00 -8.61 -5.23
C PHE A 130 -21.30 -7.80 -5.11
N ARG A 131 -21.63 -7.31 -3.91
CA ARG A 131 -22.72 -6.36 -3.70
C ARG A 131 -22.33 -4.92 -4.02
N ALA A 132 -21.03 -4.64 -4.14
CA ALA A 132 -20.53 -3.35 -4.59
C ALA A 132 -20.67 -3.19 -6.11
N TYR A 133 -20.62 -1.94 -6.58
CA TYR A 133 -20.42 -1.69 -8.01
C TYR A 133 -19.05 -2.21 -8.46
N GLU A 134 -18.00 -1.88 -7.70
CA GLU A 134 -16.64 -2.35 -7.93
C GLU A 134 -16.52 -3.81 -7.47
N LYS A 135 -16.67 -4.73 -8.42
CA LYS A 135 -16.61 -6.17 -8.15
C LYS A 135 -15.15 -6.60 -8.00
N ARG A 136 -14.86 -7.33 -6.92
CA ARG A 136 -13.51 -7.73 -6.53
C ARG A 136 -13.43 -9.20 -6.17
N LEU A 137 -12.39 -9.89 -6.62
CA LEU A 137 -12.03 -11.24 -6.15
C LEU A 137 -10.90 -11.14 -5.12
N GLY A 138 -11.09 -11.74 -3.96
CA GLY A 138 -10.07 -11.79 -2.91
C GLY A 138 -10.61 -11.39 -1.54
N HIS A 139 -9.70 -10.95 -0.68
CA HIS A 139 -9.97 -10.63 0.71
C HIS A 139 -9.08 -9.48 1.16
N ARG A 140 -9.60 -8.58 2.01
CA ARG A 140 -8.76 -7.58 2.67
C ARG A 140 -7.65 -8.27 3.44
N ARG A 141 -6.44 -7.72 3.31
CA ARG A 141 -5.25 -8.18 4.03
C ARG A 141 -4.61 -7.04 4.79
N GLY A 142 -4.05 -7.37 5.95
CA GLY A 142 -3.02 -6.55 6.56
C GLY A 142 -1.67 -6.89 5.93
N LEU A 143 -0.70 -6.01 6.12
CA LEU A 143 0.69 -6.25 5.78
C LEU A 143 1.54 -5.87 6.99
N ILE A 144 2.34 -6.82 7.47
CA ILE A 144 3.32 -6.61 8.54
C ILE A 144 4.69 -6.93 7.96
N CYS A 145 5.62 -5.99 8.09
CA CYS A 145 7.00 -6.11 7.62
C CYS A 145 7.95 -5.96 8.81
N SER A 146 8.88 -6.90 8.96
CA SER A 146 9.96 -6.78 9.93
C SER A 146 11.13 -6.04 9.29
N ILE A 147 11.55 -4.94 9.91
CA ILE A 147 12.50 -3.97 9.34
C ILE A 147 13.69 -3.82 10.28
N ARG A 148 14.91 -3.82 9.72
CA ARG A 148 16.15 -3.63 10.48
C ARG A 148 16.68 -2.21 10.33
N ALA A 149 16.60 -1.40 11.38
CA ALA A 149 17.25 -0.10 11.46
C ALA A 149 18.47 -0.19 12.39
N GLY A 150 19.66 -0.30 11.80
CA GLY A 150 20.90 -0.57 12.53
C GLY A 150 20.84 -1.85 13.34
N LYS A 151 20.99 -1.73 14.66
CA LYS A 151 20.92 -2.88 15.60
C LYS A 151 19.50 -3.24 16.02
N THR A 152 18.51 -2.41 15.69
CA THR A 152 17.12 -2.60 16.11
C THR A 152 16.32 -3.26 14.99
N ILE A 153 15.51 -4.24 15.36
CA ILE A 153 14.49 -4.84 14.49
C ILE A 153 13.12 -4.47 15.04
N PHE A 154 12.24 -3.98 14.19
CA PHE A 154 10.86 -3.63 14.55
C PHE A 154 9.89 -4.05 13.44
N ASP A 155 8.63 -4.25 13.82
CA ASP A 155 7.56 -4.56 12.87
C ASP A 155 6.78 -3.29 12.52
N ALA A 156 6.62 -3.04 11.23
CA ALA A 156 5.74 -2.01 10.68
C ALA A 156 4.51 -2.66 10.06
N ALA A 157 3.32 -2.20 10.43
CA ALA A 157 2.06 -2.79 10.00
C ALA A 157 1.15 -1.76 9.34
N THR A 158 0.51 -2.14 8.23
CA THR A 158 -0.54 -1.36 7.57
C THR A 158 -1.76 -2.22 7.29
N VAL A 159 -2.94 -1.60 7.34
CA VAL A 159 -4.21 -2.28 7.10
C VAL A 159 -5.24 -1.30 6.59
N HIS A 160 -6.08 -1.74 5.64
CA HIS A 160 -7.23 -0.97 5.17
C HIS A 160 -8.53 -1.69 5.58
N LEU A 161 -9.22 -1.14 6.58
CA LEU A 161 -10.44 -1.70 7.15
C LEU A 161 -11.66 -1.40 6.28
N ASP A 162 -12.74 -2.15 6.46
CA ASP A 162 -13.94 -1.97 5.65
C ASP A 162 -14.70 -0.68 6.01
N LEU A 163 -14.84 0.21 5.04
CA LEU A 163 -15.51 1.50 5.18
C LEU A 163 -17.04 1.38 5.30
N ARG A 164 -17.65 0.32 4.78
CA ARG A 164 -19.12 0.15 4.72
C ARG A 164 -19.69 -0.58 5.94
N THR A 165 -18.89 -0.73 6.99
CA THR A 165 -19.25 -1.55 8.15
C THR A 165 -19.33 -0.74 9.43
N SER A 166 -19.95 -1.30 10.47
CA SER A 166 -19.98 -0.69 11.79
C SER A 166 -18.58 -0.70 12.45
N PRO A 167 -18.33 0.19 13.43
CA PRO A 167 -17.10 0.14 14.24
C PRO A 167 -16.86 -1.24 14.89
N LYS A 168 -17.93 -1.93 15.31
CA LYS A 168 -17.85 -3.28 15.89
C LYS A 168 -17.35 -4.31 14.87
N GLN A 169 -17.85 -4.25 13.63
CA GLN A 169 -17.37 -5.12 12.55
C GLN A 169 -15.91 -4.81 12.19
N ARG A 170 -15.51 -3.53 12.10
CA ARG A 170 -14.09 -3.16 11.91
C ARG A 170 -13.19 -3.67 13.04
N ALA A 171 -13.65 -3.64 14.28
CA ALA A 171 -12.90 -4.20 15.41
C ALA A 171 -12.70 -5.72 15.28
N LEU A 172 -13.65 -6.45 14.68
CA LEU A 172 -13.46 -7.88 14.38
C LEU A 172 -12.38 -8.12 13.33
N GLN A 173 -12.12 -7.17 12.43
CA GLN A 173 -11.05 -7.29 11.43
C GLN A 173 -9.64 -7.14 12.04
N LEU A 174 -9.54 -6.69 13.31
CA LEU A 174 -8.27 -6.54 14.04
C LEU A 174 -8.04 -7.66 15.07
N LYS A 175 -8.93 -8.65 15.15
CA LYS A 175 -8.79 -9.83 15.99
C LYS A 175 -8.09 -10.94 15.22
#